data_AF-A0A7V9ZUM6-F1
#
_entry.id   AF-A0A7V9ZUM6-F1
#
_cell.length_a   1.000
_cell.length_b   1.000
_cell.length_c   1.000
_cell.angle_alpha   90.00
_cell.angle_beta   90.00
_cell.angle_gamma   90.00
#
_symmetry.space_group_name_H-M   'P 1'
#
loop_
_entity.id
_entity.type
_entity.pdbx_description
1 polymer ?
#
loop_
_entity_poly.entity_id
_entity_poly.type
_entity_poly.pdbx_seq_one_letter_code
_entity_poly.pdbx_strand_id
1 'polypeptide(L)' 'MEKLSEEHLEKIRQRIMNPRPGSKVAAAKDFGIDLTLTFEQLKKNPQERIEDLQSAMKSFDEIARAGEQLRKRKND' A
#
# COMPACT_ATOMS: atom_id res chain seq x y z
N MET A 1 1.81 17.73 -6.74
CA MET A 1 2.49 16.76 -7.65
C MET A 1 1.38 15.93 -8.28
N GLU A 2 1.27 15.96 -9.60
CA GLU A 2 0.21 15.22 -10.32
C GLU A 2 0.46 13.71 -10.28
N LYS A 3 -0.61 12.94 -10.47
CA LYS A 3 -0.56 11.50 -10.64
C LYS A 3 0.21 11.15 -11.92
N LEU A 4 0.93 10.04 -11.91
CA LEU A 4 1.58 9.53 -13.12
C LEU A 4 0.55 9.16 -14.17
N SER A 5 0.89 9.35 -15.45
CA SER A 5 0.06 8.87 -16.55
C SER A 5 -0.02 7.34 -16.53
N GLU A 6 -1.12 6.80 -17.04
CA GLU A 6 -1.32 5.35 -17.15
C GLU A 6 -0.23 4.68 -17.99
N GLU A 7 0.27 5.35 -19.03
CA GLU A 7 1.40 4.84 -19.82
C GLU A 7 2.68 4.69 -18.98
N HIS A 8 2.97 5.65 -18.10
CA HIS A 8 4.12 5.55 -17.19
C HIS A 8 3.92 4.46 -16.15
N LEU A 9 2.70 4.32 -15.60
CA LEU A 9 2.37 3.25 -14.66
C LEU A 9 2.56 1.88 -15.31
N GLU A 10 2.10 1.68 -16.54
CA GLU A 10 2.29 0.39 -17.22
C GLU A 10 3.77 0.09 -17.50
N LYS A 11 4.57 1.09 -17.91
CA LYS A 11 6.03 0.91 -18.04
C LYS A 11 6.69 0.48 -16.73
N ILE A 12 6.27 1.04 -15.61
CA ILE A 12 6.78 0.66 -14.28
C ILE A 12 6.32 -0.75 -13.92
N ARG A 13 5.04 -1.08 -14.14
CA ARG A 13 4.48 -2.41 -13.90
C ARG A 13 5.25 -3.48 -14.66
N GLN A 14 5.54 -3.24 -15.93
CA GLN A 14 6.34 -4.17 -16.75
C GLN A 14 7.75 -4.37 -16.18
N ARG A 15 8.40 -3.32 -15.69
CA ARG A 15 9.73 -3.44 -15.05
C ARG A 15 9.68 -4.24 -13.76
N ILE A 16 8.60 -4.15 -12.99
CA ILE A 16 8.39 -4.90 -11.74
C ILE A 16 8.09 -6.37 -12.03
N MET A 17 7.18 -6.65 -12.98
CA MET A 17 6.76 -8.01 -13.31
C MET A 17 7.81 -8.78 -14.11
N ASN A 18 8.55 -8.08 -14.97
CA ASN A 18 9.58 -8.64 -15.85
C ASN A 18 10.91 -7.89 -15.64
N PRO A 19 11.55 -8.04 -14.47
CA PRO A 19 12.75 -7.29 -14.17
C PRO A 19 13.90 -7.74 -15.06
N ARG A 20 14.60 -6.77 -15.64
CA ARG A 20 15.81 -7.04 -16.42
C ARG A 20 16.85 -7.74 -15.51
N PRO A 21 17.49 -8.84 -15.94
CA PRO A 21 18.55 -9.49 -15.17
C PRO A 21 19.64 -8.50 -14.76
N GLY A 22 20.10 -8.60 -13.50
CA GLY A 22 21.11 -7.71 -12.91
C GLY A 22 20.60 -6.30 -12.54
N SER A 23 19.32 -5.97 -12.77
CA SER A 23 18.75 -4.71 -12.31
C SER A 23 18.48 -4.71 -10.79
N LYS A 24 18.33 -3.52 -10.20
CA LYS A 24 17.90 -3.40 -8.80
C LYS A 24 16.51 -3.99 -8.53
N VAL A 25 15.64 -4.02 -9.54
CA VAL A 25 14.31 -4.64 -9.43
C VAL A 25 14.43 -6.16 -9.39
N ALA A 26 15.34 -6.73 -10.19
CA ALA A 26 15.68 -8.16 -10.09
C ALA A 26 16.25 -8.50 -8.71
N ALA A 27 17.21 -7.69 -8.22
CA ALA A 27 17.77 -7.88 -6.89
C ALA A 27 16.69 -7.78 -5.80
N ALA A 28 15.79 -6.81 -5.87
CA ALA A 28 14.68 -6.68 -4.93
C ALA A 28 13.83 -7.96 -4.87
N LYS A 29 13.52 -8.55 -6.03
CA LYS A 29 12.82 -9.85 -6.11
C LYS A 29 13.62 -10.97 -5.47
N ASP A 30 14.92 -11.07 -5.75
CA ASP A 30 15.80 -12.11 -5.19
C ASP A 30 15.94 -12.01 -3.66
N PHE A 31 15.93 -10.77 -3.12
CA PHE A 31 15.91 -10.50 -1.68
C PHE A 31 14.52 -10.63 -1.04
N GLY A 32 13.47 -10.94 -1.81
CA GLY A 32 12.10 -11.03 -1.30
C GLY A 32 11.47 -9.69 -0.94
N ILE A 33 11.97 -8.58 -1.48
CA ILE A 33 11.41 -7.24 -1.29
C ILE A 33 10.19 -7.09 -2.20
N ASP A 34 9.03 -6.88 -1.59
CA ASP A 34 7.78 -6.63 -2.32
C ASP A 34 7.71 -5.18 -2.82
N LEU A 35 7.64 -5.03 -4.15
CA LEU A 35 7.50 -3.73 -4.81
C LEU A 35 6.05 -3.40 -5.21
N THR A 36 5.09 -4.31 -4.99
CA THR A 36 3.68 -4.09 -5.34
C THR A 36 3.07 -2.97 -4.50
N LEU A 37 3.38 -2.88 -3.21
CA LEU A 37 2.94 -1.77 -2.37
C LEU A 37 3.48 -0.42 -2.88
N THR A 38 4.75 -0.38 -3.27
CA THR A 38 5.36 0.82 -3.87
C THR A 38 4.62 1.21 -5.15
N PHE A 39 4.30 0.24 -5.99
CA PHE A 39 3.55 0.47 -7.23
C PHE A 39 2.15 1.01 -6.97
N GLU A 40 1.40 0.47 -6.01
CA GLU A 40 0.06 0.96 -5.66
C GLU A 40 0.10 2.41 -5.15
N GLN A 41 1.14 2.80 -4.42
CA GLN A 41 1.30 4.20 -4.01
C GLN A 41 1.61 5.13 -5.19
N LEU A 42 2.36 4.67 -6.21
CA LEU A 42 2.64 5.45 -7.42
C LEU A 42 1.39 5.76 -8.26
N LYS A 43 0.34 4.94 -8.14
CA LYS A 43 -0.97 5.16 -8.77
C LYS A 43 -1.77 6.27 -8.09
N LYS A 44 -1.30 6.81 -6.96
CA LYS A 44 -2.01 7.79 -6.15
C LYS A 44 -1.25 9.11 -6.11
N ASN A 45 -1.99 10.20 -6.21
CA ASN A 45 -1.49 11.54 -5.90
C ASN A 45 -1.34 11.70 -4.36
N PRO A 46 -0.67 12.78 -3.88
CA PRO A 46 -0.49 12.99 -2.45
C PRO A 46 -1.78 13.07 -1.63
N GLN A 47 -2.84 13.67 -2.18
CA GLN A 47 -4.13 13.82 -1.51
C GLN A 47 -4.81 12.46 -1.30
N GLU A 48 -4.88 11.63 -2.35
CA GLU A 48 -5.44 10.26 -2.29
C GLU A 48 -4.71 9.41 -1.24
N ARG A 49 -3.39 9.55 -1.10
CA ARG A 49 -2.61 8.82 -0.07
C ARG A 49 -2.98 9.25 1.35
N ILE A 50 -3.27 10.54 1.57
CA ILE A 50 -3.70 11.04 2.87
C ILE A 50 -5.12 10.58 3.19
N GLU A 51 -6.00 10.55 2.18
CA GLU A 51 -7.36 10.05 2.32
C GLU A 51 -7.38 8.56 2.72
N ASP A 52 -6.55 7.74 2.07
CA ASP A 52 -6.37 6.33 2.45
C ASP A 52 -5.89 6.17 3.89
N LEU A 53 -4.90 6.97 4.31
CA LEU A 53 -4.39 6.94 5.67
C LEU A 53 -5.48 7.30 6.67
N GLN A 54 -6.25 8.35 6.41
CA GLN A 54 -7.36 8.77 7.26
C GLN A 54 -8.44 7.69 7.35
N SER A 55 -8.75 7.01 6.23
CA SER A 55 -9.68 5.89 6.19
C SER A 55 -9.20 4.71 7.02
N ALA A 56 -7.92 4.35 6.91
CA ALA A 56 -7.31 3.30 7.72
C ALA A 56 -7.36 3.65 9.22
N MET A 57 -7.01 4.88 9.60
CA MET A 57 -7.07 5.34 11.00
C MET A 57 -8.46 5.20 11.61
N LYS A 58 -9.52 5.57 10.86
CA LYS A 58 -10.91 5.39 11.30
C LYS A 58 -11.24 3.92 11.52
N SER A 59 -10.86 3.07 10.57
CA SER A 59 -11.11 1.62 10.66
C SER A 59 -10.44 1.01 11.90
N PHE A 60 -9.21 1.42 12.23
CA PHE A 60 -8.53 0.96 13.44
C PHE A 60 -9.20 1.46 14.73
N ASP A 61 -9.67 2.71 14.77
CA ASP A 61 -10.42 3.25 15.92
C ASP A 61 -11.71 2.46 16.15
N GLU A 62 -12.44 2.13 15.09
CA GLU A 62 -13.66 1.31 15.16
C GLU A 62 -13.39 -0.09 15.72
N ILE A 63 -12.33 -0.77 15.24
CA ILE A 63 -11.91 -2.08 15.74
C ILE A 63 -11.53 -1.99 17.22
N ALA A 64 -10.78 -0.96 17.62
CA ALA A 64 -10.37 -0.77 19.01
C ALA A 64 -11.59 -0.60 19.93
N ARG A 65 -12.54 0.26 19.55
CA ARG A 65 -13.79 0.47 20.30
C ARG A 65 -14.62 -0.81 20.40
N ALA A 66 -14.72 -1.59 19.32
CA ALA A 66 -15.43 -2.86 19.32
C ALA A 66 -14.78 -3.86 20.30
N GLY A 67 -13.44 -3.94 20.30
CA GLY A 67 -12.68 -4.76 21.25
C GLY A 67 -12.94 -4.36 22.71
N GLU A 68 -12.97 -3.07 23.02
CA GLU A 68 -13.29 -2.58 24.36
C GLU A 68 -14.70 -2.97 24.82
N GLN A 69 -15.68 -2.84 23.94
CA GLN A 69 -17.07 -3.21 24.24
C GLN A 69 -17.21 -4.71 24.51
N LEU A 70 -16.56 -5.56 23.72
CA LEU A 70 -16.53 -7.02 23.94
C LEU A 70 -15.89 -7.37 25.29
N ARG A 71 -14.80 -6.68 25.67
CA ARG A 71 -14.13 -6.90 26.96
C ARG A 71 -15.03 -6.53 28.14
N LYS A 72 -15.77 -5.42 28.06
CA LYS A 72 -16.72 -5.01 29.11
C LYS A 72 -17.82 -6.05 29.30
N ARG A 73 -18.47 -6.49 28.21
CA ARG A 73 -19.53 -7.52 28.24
C ARG A 73 -19.10 -8.87 28.82
N LYS A 74 -17.81 -9.21 28.78
CA LYS A 74 -17.30 -10.46 29.35
C LYS A 74 -17.07 -10.38 30.87
N ASN A 75 -16.94 -9.17 31.40
CA ASN A 75 -16.68 -8.92 32.82
C ASN A 75 -17.94 -8.52 33.60
N ASP A 76 -19.07 -8.34 32.91
CA ASP A 76 -20.42 -8.16 33.47
C ASP A 76 -21.13 -9.52 33.54
#